data_AF-A0A6G3S3S4-F1
#
_entry.id   AF-A0A6G3S3S4-F1
#
_cell.length_a   1.000
_cell.length_b   1.000
_cell.length_c   1.000
_cell.angle_alpha   90.00
_cell.angle_beta   90.00
_cell.angle_gamma   90.00
#
_symmetry.space_group_name_H-M   'P 1'
#
loop_
_entity.id
_entity.type
_entity.pdbx_description
1 polymer ?
#
loop_
_entity_poly.entity_id
_entity_poly.type
_entity_poly.pdbx_seq_one_letter_code
_entity_poly.pdbx_strand_id
1 'polypeptide(L)' 'MARTQHWKPAAVRQAAIERAHRTWMIEQGDEPTVRDLTESVGVDPSTISLQLKRMRARGLELPTRGYRPGRRCPYFGEEL' A
#
# COMPACT_ATOMS: atom_id res chain seq x y z
N MET A 1 -20.55 10.46 -22.78
CA MET A 1 -20.96 9.06 -22.54
C MET A 1 -19.72 8.23 -22.20
N ALA A 2 -19.85 7.35 -21.19
CA ALA A 2 -18.95 6.27 -20.75
C ALA A 2 -17.44 6.56 -20.58
N ARG A 3 -17.03 6.91 -19.35
CA ARG A 3 -15.66 6.65 -18.85
C ARG A 3 -15.50 5.14 -18.70
N THR A 4 -14.75 4.51 -19.58
CA THR A 4 -14.31 3.12 -19.47
C THR A 4 -13.33 2.96 -18.30
N GLN A 5 -13.87 2.95 -17.09
CA GLN A 5 -13.13 2.58 -15.89
C GLN A 5 -12.89 1.07 -15.96
N HIS A 6 -11.76 0.68 -16.53
CA HIS A 6 -11.31 -0.70 -16.63
C HIS A 6 -11.24 -1.31 -15.21
N TRP A 7 -12.27 -2.08 -14.89
CA TRP A 7 -12.53 -2.62 -13.56
C TRP A 7 -11.55 -3.76 -13.28
N LYS A 8 -10.32 -3.46 -12.87
CA LYS A 8 -9.58 -4.48 -12.11
C LYS A 8 -10.38 -4.73 -10.82
N PRO A 9 -10.77 -5.98 -10.51
CA PRO A 9 -11.44 -6.29 -9.25
C PRO A 9 -10.64 -5.70 -8.10
N ALA A 10 -11.31 -5.22 -7.04
CA ALA A 10 -10.62 -4.64 -5.88
C ALA A 10 -9.49 -5.56 -5.36
N ALA A 11 -9.70 -6.88 -5.42
CA ALA A 11 -8.70 -7.88 -5.08
C ALA A 11 -7.42 -7.81 -5.93
N VAL A 12 -7.53 -7.59 -7.24
CA VAL A 12 -6.36 -7.46 -8.13
C VAL A 12 -5.56 -6.20 -7.82
N ARG A 13 -6.24 -5.11 -7.45
CA ARG A 13 -5.56 -3.87 -7.01
C ARG A 13 -4.89 -4.04 -5.66
N GLN A 14 -5.55 -4.68 -4.70
CA GLN A 14 -4.99 -4.97 -3.38
C GLN A 14 -3.73 -5.83 -3.49
N ALA A 15 -3.76 -6.88 -4.31
CA ALA A 15 -2.58 -7.72 -4.55
C ALA A 15 -1.42 -6.98 -5.23
N ALA A 16 -1.72 -6.01 -6.11
CA ALA A 16 -0.69 -5.16 -6.71
C ALA A 16 -0.07 -4.21 -5.69
N ILE A 17 -0.88 -3.61 -4.80
CA ILE A 17 -0.42 -2.75 -3.71
C ILE A 17 0.45 -3.54 -2.73
N GLU A 18 0.02 -4.74 -2.34
CA GLU A 18 0.78 -5.62 -1.46
C GLU A 18 2.13 -6.02 -2.06
N ARG A 19 2.15 -6.39 -3.36
CA ARG A 19 3.41 -6.70 -4.05
C ARG A 19 4.34 -5.50 -4.13
N ALA A 20 3.83 -4.34 -4.54
CA ALA A 20 4.62 -3.11 -4.61
C ALA A 20 5.17 -2.73 -3.24
N HIS A 21 4.36 -2.86 -2.19
CA HIS A 21 4.78 -2.62 -0.81
C HIS A 21 5.93 -3.54 -0.41
N ARG A 22 5.76 -4.86 -0.61
CA ARG A 22 6.80 -5.84 -0.26
C ARG A 22 8.08 -5.65 -1.07
N THR A 23 7.98 -5.38 -2.37
CA THR A 23 9.15 -5.09 -3.22
C THR A 23 9.90 -3.88 -2.70
N TRP A 24 9.19 -2.79 -2.39
CA TRP A 24 9.81 -1.59 -1.81
C TRP A 24 10.52 -1.88 -0.49
N MET A 25 9.87 -2.60 0.42
CA MET A 25 10.48 -2.99 1.70
C MET A 25 11.76 -3.81 1.51
N ILE A 26 11.80 -4.67 0.50
CA ILE A 26 12.98 -5.49 0.17
C ILE A 26 14.10 -4.63 -0.43
N GLU A 27 13.76 -3.71 -1.34
CA GLU A 27 14.75 -2.92 -2.08
C GLU A 27 15.31 -1.74 -1.26
N GLN A 28 14.45 -1.07 -0.50
CA GLN A 28 14.77 0.17 0.20
C GLN A 28 14.99 -0.02 1.70
N GLY A 29 14.47 -1.11 2.29
CA GLY A 29 14.57 -1.39 3.73
C GLY A 29 13.74 -0.47 4.63
N ASP A 30 12.92 0.42 4.07
CA ASP A 30 12.03 1.35 4.80
C ASP A 30 10.59 1.25 4.26
N GLU A 31 9.63 1.73 5.04
CA GLU A 31 8.22 1.76 4.68
C GLU A 31 7.97 2.70 3.48
N PRO A 32 7.23 2.25 2.45
CA PRO A 32 6.86 3.13 1.34
C PRO A 32 5.85 4.19 1.81
N THR A 33 5.88 5.37 1.20
CA THR A 33 4.78 6.33 1.30
C THR A 33 3.63 5.93 0.37
N VAL A 34 2.45 6.53 0.56
CA VAL A 34 1.34 6.40 -0.39
C VAL A 34 1.74 6.86 -1.79
N ARG A 35 2.63 7.85 -1.91
CA ARG A 35 3.11 8.35 -3.20
C ARG A 35 3.99 7.32 -3.90
N ASP A 36 4.89 6.66 -3.18
CA ASP A 36 5.76 5.61 -3.74
C ASP A 36 4.93 4.41 -4.25
N LEU A 37 3.88 4.03 -3.51
CA LEU A 37 2.93 3.01 -3.96
C LEU A 37 2.11 3.46 -5.17
N THR A 38 1.78 4.75 -5.27
CA THR A 38 1.08 5.33 -6.42
C THR A 38 1.95 5.23 -7.68
N GLU A 39 3.23 5.59 -7.57
CA GLU A 39 4.20 5.51 -8.66
C GLU A 39 4.41 4.06 -9.11
N SER A 40 4.47 3.12 -8.16
CA SER A 40 4.69 1.69 -8.44
C SER A 40 3.48 1.00 -9.07
N VAL A 41 2.26 1.33 -8.62
CA VAL A 41 1.02 0.63 -9.03
C VAL A 41 0.29 1.36 -10.17
N GLY A 42 0.58 2.65 -10.38
CA GLY A 42 -0.02 3.47 -11.43
C GLY A 42 -1.49 3.82 -11.17
N VAL A 43 -1.85 4.06 -9.91
CA VAL A 43 -3.22 4.42 -9.50
C VAL A 43 -3.22 5.62 -8.57
N ASP A 44 -4.30 6.40 -8.56
CA ASP A 44 -4.38 7.62 -7.77
C ASP A 44 -4.13 7.40 -6.26
N PRO A 45 -3.52 8.39 -5.57
CA PRO A 45 -3.23 8.30 -4.14
C PRO A 45 -4.47 8.04 -3.28
N SER A 46 -5.60 8.67 -3.62
CA SER A 46 -6.88 8.45 -2.91
C SER A 46 -7.39 7.01 -3.05
N THR A 47 -7.12 6.38 -4.20
CA THR A 47 -7.45 4.97 -4.43
C THR A 47 -6.55 4.07 -3.57
N ILE A 48 -5.25 4.36 -3.49
CA ILE A 48 -4.33 3.66 -2.59
C ILE A 48 -4.79 3.77 -1.14
N SER A 49 -5.06 4.97 -0.63
CA SER A 49 -5.51 5.17 0.75
C SER A 49 -6.81 4.42 1.05
N LEU A 50 -7.76 4.41 0.12
CA LEU A 50 -9.00 3.64 0.25
C LEU A 50 -8.74 2.13 0.31
N GLN A 51 -7.86 1.61 -0.55
CA GLN A 51 -7.53 0.18 -0.52
C GLN A 51 -6.78 -0.20 0.74
N LEU A 52 -5.81 0.59 1.20
CA LEU A 52 -5.09 0.37 2.46
C LEU A 52 -6.07 0.32 3.65
N LYS A 53 -7.05 1.24 3.70
CA LYS A 53 -8.11 1.22 4.73
C LYS A 53 -8.94 -0.06 4.67
N ARG A 54 -9.30 -0.53 3.47
CA ARG A 54 -10.04 -1.78 3.27
C ARG A 54 -9.22 -3.02 3.62
N MET A 55 -7.92 -3.01 3.35
CA MET A 55 -6.99 -4.09 3.69
C MET A 55 -6.83 -4.19 5.21
N ARG A 56 -6.66 -3.05 5.91
CA ARG A 56 -6.64 -3.02 7.38
C ARG A 56 -7.93 -3.57 7.99
N ALA A 57 -9.08 -3.19 7.45
CA ALA A 57 -10.37 -3.70 7.94
C ALA A 57 -10.52 -5.23 7.81
N ARG A 58 -9.68 -5.87 7.00
CA ARG A 58 -9.61 -7.34 6.82
C ARG A 58 -8.43 -7.98 7.57
N GLY A 59 -7.73 -7.21 8.42
CA GLY A 59 -6.59 -7.67 9.20
C GLY A 59 -5.24 -7.63 8.47
N LEU A 60 -5.18 -7.06 7.26
CA LEU A 60 -3.94 -6.93 6.51
C LEU A 60 -3.40 -5.50 6.65
N GLU A 61 -2.41 -5.33 7.52
CA GLU A 61 -1.76 -4.05 7.75
C GLU A 61 -0.49 -3.91 6.90
N LEU A 62 -0.54 -2.95 5.97
CA LEU A 62 0.63 -2.51 5.22
C LEU A 62 1.08 -1.17 5.82
N PRO A 63 2.20 -1.15 6.56
CA PRO A 63 2.71 0.08 7.16
C PRO A 63 3.19 1.03 6.06
N THR A 64 2.95 2.32 6.21
CA THR A 64 3.39 3.32 5.23
C THR A 64 4.00 4.50 5.95
N ARG A 65 5.06 5.06 5.37
CA ARG A 65 5.78 6.18 5.96
C ARG A 65 4.85 7.39 6.04
N GLY A 66 4.62 7.87 7.28
CA GLY A 66 3.66 8.93 7.59
C GLY A 66 2.37 8.45 8.28
N TYR A 67 2.05 7.16 8.24
CA TYR A 67 0.95 6.57 9.00
C TYR A 67 1.52 5.78 10.19
N ARG A 68 1.45 6.33 11.42
CA ARG A 68 1.97 5.67 12.63
C ARG A 68 0.91 5.48 13.73
N PRO A 69 0.36 4.28 13.91
CA PRO A 69 -0.08 3.79 15.20
C PRO A 69 1.04 2.94 15.81
N GLY A 70 1.91 3.54 16.62
CA GLY A 70 2.96 2.85 17.38
C GLY A 70 4.11 2.31 16.51
N ARG A 71 5.30 2.90 16.63
CA ARG A 71 6.48 2.52 15.84
C ARG A 71 6.84 1.03 16.01
N ARG A 72 6.54 0.21 15.01
CA ARG A 72 7.24 -1.04 14.76
C ARG A 72 7.07 -1.43 13.30
N CYS A 73 8.18 -1.50 12.56
CA CYS A 73 8.18 -2.14 11.26
C CYS A 73 7.87 -3.64 11.48
N PRO A 74 6.74 -4.19 10.99
CA PRO A 74 6.36 -5.59 11.20
C PRO A 74 7.29 -6.57 10.47
N TYR A 75 8.15 -6.08 9.58
CA TYR A 75 9.13 -6.89 8.84
C TYR A 75 10.52 -6.89 9.47
N PHE A 76 10.91 -5.81 10.16
CA PHE A 76 12.28 -5.65 10.66
C PHE A 76 12.41 -5.48 12.16
N GLY A 77 11.34 -5.25 12.91
CA GLY A 77 11.34 -5.36 14.38
C GLY A 77 12.25 -4.41 15.16
N GLU A 78 13.10 -3.60 14.52
CA GLU A 78 14.11 -2.77 15.17
C GLU A 78 13.61 -1.35 15.40
N GLU A 79 13.71 -0.93 16.67
CA GLU A 79 13.51 0.44 17.15
C GLU A 79 14.59 1.35 16.56
N LEU A 80 14.17 2.45 15.91
CA LEU A 80 14.97 3.65 15.67
C LEU A 80 14.65 4.70 16.74
#